data_AF-A0A7Y1SVV2-F1
#
_entry.id   AF-A0A7Y1SVV2-F1
#
_cell.length_a   1.000
_cell.length_b   1.000
_cell.length_c   1.000
_cell.angle_alpha   90.00
_cell.angle_beta   90.00
_cell.angle_gamma   90.00
#
_symmetry.space_group_name_H-M   'P 1'
#
loop_
_entity.id
_entity.type
_entity.pdbx_description
1 polymer ?
#
loop_
_entity_poly.entity_id
_entity_poly.type
_entity_poly.pdbx_seq_one_letter_code
_entity_poly.pdbx_strand_id
1 'polypeptide(L)'
;MITKPDTTPGPDTGRSTPDPTGWQRVVKQLLGIFGAIAIFLGLFILFGGDGRYLGFWDSTWRVGDISEWWGYGLLAAGGVLWVIALGWILAGRTRRI
;
A
#
# COMPACT_ATOMS: atom_id res chain seq x y z
N MET A 1 -45.88 -37.04 26.77
CA MET A 1 -46.24 -35.70 26.23
C MET A 1 -45.02 -34.82 26.44
N ILE A 2 -44.17 -34.66 25.41
CA ILE A 2 -42.90 -33.92 25.49
C ILE A 2 -43.13 -32.59 24.76
N THR A 3 -43.06 -31.48 25.49
CA THR A 3 -43.17 -30.13 24.96
C THR A 3 -41.90 -29.80 24.17
N LYS A 4 -42.07 -29.43 22.90
CA LYS A 4 -41.00 -28.96 22.01
C LYS A 4 -40.52 -27.58 22.51
N PRO A 5 -39.21 -27.31 22.60
CA PRO A 5 -38.72 -26.00 22.99
C PRO A 5 -39.07 -24.97 21.90
N ASP A 6 -39.65 -23.86 22.33
CA ASP A 6 -40.02 -22.73 21.49
C ASP A 6 -38.73 -21.97 21.11
N THR A 7 -38.28 -22.12 19.87
CA THR A 7 -37.17 -21.32 19.32
C THR A 7 -37.74 -20.02 18.79
N THR A 8 -38.02 -19.07 19.68
CA THR A 8 -38.24 -17.68 19.26
C THR A 8 -36.95 -17.18 18.62
N PRO A 9 -36.94 -16.77 17.34
CA PRO A 9 -35.78 -16.13 16.74
C PRO A 9 -35.56 -14.81 17.49
N GLY A 10 -34.47 -14.71 18.25
CA GLY A 10 -34.03 -13.44 18.80
C GLY A 10 -33.71 -12.48 17.65
N PRO A 11 -33.89 -11.16 17.85
CA PRO A 11 -33.61 -10.18 16.81
C PRO A 11 -32.14 -10.27 16.43
N ASP A 12 -31.90 -10.84 15.26
CA ASP A 12 -30.67 -10.74 14.49
C ASP A 12 -30.46 -9.26 14.19
N THR A 13 -29.77 -8.61 15.13
CA THR A 13 -29.21 -7.28 14.92
C THR A 13 -28.09 -7.42 13.89
N GLY A 14 -28.49 -7.54 12.63
CA GLY A 14 -27.69 -7.56 11.42
C GLY A 14 -26.93 -6.26 11.25
N ARG A 15 -26.03 -5.96 12.20
CA ARG A 15 -24.94 -5.04 11.97
C ARG A 15 -24.04 -5.73 10.95
N SER A 16 -24.32 -5.44 9.68
CA SER A 16 -23.38 -5.61 8.58
C SER A 16 -22.12 -4.84 8.94
N THR A 17 -21.22 -5.50 9.67
CA THR A 17 -19.86 -5.01 9.87
C THR A 17 -19.27 -4.88 8.47
N PRO A 18 -18.88 -3.68 8.02
CA PRO A 18 -18.29 -3.52 6.70
C PRO A 18 -17.08 -4.45 6.67
N ASP A 19 -17.13 -5.45 5.80
CA ASP A 19 -16.14 -6.52 5.73
C ASP A 19 -14.76 -5.89 5.55
N PRO A 20 -13.90 -5.83 6.59
CA PRO A 20 -12.69 -5.01 6.54
C PRO A 20 -11.61 -5.65 5.65
N THR A 21 -11.90 -6.80 5.06
CA THR A 21 -10.93 -7.69 4.43
C THR A 21 -10.59 -7.30 2.99
N GLY A 22 -11.56 -6.82 2.21
CA GLY A 22 -11.36 -6.43 0.81
C GLY A 22 -10.58 -5.12 0.66
N TRP A 23 -11.08 -4.05 1.29
CA TRP A 23 -10.48 -2.72 1.20
C TRP A 23 -9.06 -2.67 1.77
N GLN A 24 -8.80 -3.33 2.91
CA GLN A 24 -7.46 -3.39 3.48
C GLN A 24 -6.47 -4.11 2.58
N ARG A 25 -6.90 -5.14 1.83
CA ARG A 25 -6.04 -5.86 0.89
C ARG A 25 -5.68 -4.97 -0.30
N VAL A 26 -6.65 -4.23 -0.84
CA VAL A 26 -6.42 -3.25 -1.91
C VAL A 26 -5.46 -2.15 -1.46
N VAL A 27 -5.70 -1.55 -0.29
CA VAL A 27 -4.83 -0.49 0.25
C VAL A 27 -3.40 -0.98 0.45
N LYS A 28 -3.20 -2.20 0.97
CA LYS A 28 -1.86 -2.81 1.11
C LYS A 28 -1.16 -2.99 -0.22
N GLN A 29 -1.89 -3.45 -1.23
CA GLN A 29 -1.34 -3.68 -2.56
C GLN A 29 -0.94 -2.36 -3.23
N LEU A 30 -1.78 -1.34 -3.10
CA LEU A 30 -1.47 0.02 -3.56
C LEU A 30 -0.27 0.61 -2.84
N LEU A 31 -0.19 0.49 -1.51
CA LEU A 31 0.96 0.99 -0.73
C LEU A 31 2.29 0.38 -1.21
N GLY A 32 2.30 -0.92 -1.48
CA GLY A 32 3.48 -1.60 -2.02
C GLY A 32 3.88 -1.10 -3.40
N ILE A 33 2.91 -0.91 -4.30
CA ILE A 33 3.14 -0.39 -5.65
C ILE A 33 3.69 1.04 -5.59
N PHE A 34 3.04 1.92 -4.83
CA PHE A 34 3.49 3.31 -4.66
C PHE A 34 4.88 3.39 -4.02
N GLY A 35 5.17 2.54 -3.03
CA GLY A 35 6.50 2.46 -2.44
C GLY A 35 7.57 2.02 -3.45
N ALA A 36 7.30 0.99 -4.25
CA ALA A 36 8.21 0.54 -5.29
C ALA A 36 8.45 1.60 -6.37
N ILE A 37 7.39 2.29 -6.81
CA ILE A 37 7.48 3.40 -7.77
C ILE A 37 8.31 4.55 -7.18
N ALA A 38 8.08 4.92 -5.92
CA ALA A 38 8.83 5.97 -5.25
C ALA A 38 10.33 5.64 -5.15
N ILE A 39 10.68 4.40 -4.77
CA ILE A 39 12.08 3.96 -4.74
C ILE A 39 12.68 4.03 -6.14
N PHE A 40 11.98 3.51 -7.15
CA PHE A 40 12.45 3.54 -8.54
C PHE A 40 12.68 4.98 -9.04
N LEU A 41 11.72 5.89 -8.83
CA LEU A 41 11.88 7.29 -9.21
C LEU A 41 13.01 7.96 -8.43
N GLY A 42 13.15 7.69 -7.14
CA GLY A 42 14.21 8.25 -6.31
C GLY A 42 15.60 7.85 -6.81
N LEU A 43 15.78 6.56 -7.11
CA LEU A 43 17.00 6.05 -7.75
C LEU A 43 17.20 6.63 -9.15
N PHE A 44 16.12 6.75 -9.93
CA PHE A 44 16.20 7.28 -11.29
C PHE A 44 16.59 8.76 -11.31
N ILE A 45 16.15 9.56 -10.34
CA ILE A 45 16.56 10.96 -10.21
C ILE A 45 18.04 11.05 -9.84
N LEU A 46 18.50 10.24 -8.87
CA LEU A 46 19.88 10.29 -8.38
C LEU A 46 20.91 9.70 -9.36
N PHE A 47 20.54 8.67 -10.13
CA PHE A 47 21.45 7.93 -11.01
C PHE A 47 21.12 8.07 -12.50
N GLY A 48 20.03 8.77 -12.84
CA GLY A 48 19.60 8.95 -14.23
C GLY A 48 20.57 9.79 -15.04
N GLY A 49 21.26 10.73 -14.40
CA GLY A 49 22.16 11.68 -15.05
C GLY A 49 21.41 12.79 -15.79
N ASP A 50 22.06 13.95 -15.92
CA ASP A 50 21.44 15.21 -16.36
C ASP A 50 20.86 15.20 -17.78
N GLY A 51 21.30 14.24 -18.60
CA GLY A 51 20.84 14.08 -19.99
C GLY A 51 19.54 13.27 -20.15
N ARG A 52 18.97 12.71 -19.07
CA ARG A 52 17.75 11.89 -19.17
C ARG A 52 16.49 12.71 -18.96
N TYR A 53 15.42 12.25 -19.60
CA TYR A 53 14.11 12.88 -19.57
C TYR A 53 13.10 11.91 -18.94
N LEU A 54 12.31 12.41 -18.00
CA LEU A 54 11.13 11.77 -17.45
C LEU A 54 9.92 12.24 -18.26
N GLY A 55 9.44 11.39 -19.16
CA GLY A 55 8.21 11.62 -19.91
C GLY A 55 7.01 11.04 -19.16
N PHE A 56 6.06 11.89 -18.76
CA PHE A 56 4.73 11.44 -18.33
C PHE A 56 3.70 12.04 -19.28
N TRP A 57 3.12 11.17 -20.12
CA TRP A 57 2.19 11.56 -21.18
C TRP A 57 2.79 12.64 -22.10
N ASP A 58 2.29 13.88 -22.05
CA ASP A 58 2.74 15.02 -22.85
C ASP A 58 3.83 15.86 -22.19
N SER A 59 4.20 15.57 -20.94
CA SER A 59 5.18 16.35 -20.20
C SER A 59 6.50 15.61 -20.09
N THR A 60 7.51 16.09 -20.82
CA THR A 60 8.90 15.66 -20.68
C THR A 60 9.64 16.62 -19.76
N TRP A 61 10.00 16.13 -18.58
CA TRP A 61 10.80 16.85 -17.59
C TRP A 61 12.24 16.38 -17.67
N ARG A 62 13.20 17.29 -17.71
CA ARG A 62 14.62 16.91 -17.57
C ARG A 62 14.88 16.47 -16.14
N VAL A 63 15.53 15.31 -16.01
CA VAL A 63 15.89 14.76 -14.70
C VAL A 63 16.88 15.68 -14.00
N GLY A 64 17.82 16.30 -14.74
CA GLY A 64 18.77 17.26 -14.18
C GLY A 64 18.16 18.57 -13.67
N ASP A 65 16.93 18.91 -14.10
CA ASP A 65 16.20 20.07 -13.55
C ASP A 65 15.47 19.71 -12.24
N ILE A 66 15.38 18.42 -11.90
CA ILE A 66 14.77 17.93 -10.67
C ILE A 66 15.84 17.90 -9.58
N SER A 67 15.65 18.71 -8.54
CA SER A 67 16.54 18.76 -7.38
C SER A 67 16.77 17.36 -6.78
N GLU A 68 18.02 17.00 -6.54
CA GLU A 68 18.43 15.72 -5.92
C GLU A 68 17.71 15.45 -4.60
N TRP A 69 17.29 16.50 -3.89
CA TRP A 69 16.47 16.41 -2.68
C TRP A 69 15.16 15.65 -2.89
N TRP A 70 14.55 15.73 -4.08
CA TRP A 70 13.39 14.90 -4.44
C TRP A 70 13.75 13.42 -4.56
N GLY A 71 14.93 13.11 -5.10
CA GLY A 71 15.45 11.75 -5.20
C GLY A 71 15.59 11.11 -3.81
N TYR A 72 16.23 11.82 -2.88
CA TYR A 72 16.37 11.38 -1.49
C TYR A 72 15.02 11.32 -0.76
N GLY A 73 14.13 12.30 -0.98
CA GLY A 73 12.79 12.32 -0.38
C GLY A 73 11.94 11.12 -0.82
N LEU A 74 11.99 10.78 -2.10
CA LEU A 74 11.29 9.62 -2.67
C LEU A 74 11.88 8.29 -2.21
N LEU A 75 13.21 8.21 -2.09
CA LEU A 75 13.88 7.05 -1.50
C LEU A 75 13.51 6.86 -0.02
N ALA A 76 13.51 7.93 0.78
CA ALA A 76 13.14 7.87 2.18
C ALA A 76 11.67 7.47 2.36
N ALA A 77 10.75 8.12 1.65
CA ALA A 77 9.33 7.81 1.70
C ALA A 77 9.03 6.39 1.19
N GLY A 78 9.63 6.02 0.05
CA GLY A 78 9.52 4.68 -0.52
C GLY A 78 10.09 3.60 0.39
N GLY A 79 11.25 3.85 1.01
CA GLY A 79 11.87 2.95 1.99
C GLY A 79 11.00 2.74 3.23
N VAL A 80 10.43 3.80 3.80
CA VAL A 80 9.50 3.70 4.94
C VAL A 80 8.27 2.87 4.57
N LEU A 81 7.67 3.14 3.41
CA LEU A 81 6.53 2.38 2.89
C LEU A 81 6.86 0.90 2.72
N TRP A 82 8.07 0.61 2.23
CA TRP A 82 8.54 -0.75 2.03
C TRP A 82 8.76 -1.50 3.35
N VAL A 83 9.37 -0.84 4.36
CA VAL A 83 9.55 -1.40 5.71
C VAL A 83 8.19 -1.68 6.37
N ILE A 84 7.24 -0.76 6.25
CA ILE A 84 5.87 -0.97 6.75
C ILE A 84 5.26 -2.19 6.07
N ALA A 85 5.26 -2.24 4.73
CA ALA A 85 4.73 -3.38 3.99
C ALA A 85 5.37 -4.71 4.40
N LEU A 86 6.70 -4.73 4.59
CA LEU A 86 7.44 -5.90 5.05
C LEU A 86 7.01 -6.32 6.47
N GLY A 87 6.86 -5.35 7.38
CA GLY A 87 6.38 -5.57 8.74
C GLY A 87 4.99 -6.20 8.77
N TRP A 88 4.08 -5.78 7.88
CA TRP A 88 2.76 -6.39 7.75
C TRP A 88 2.81 -7.83 7.22
N ILE A 89 3.70 -8.13 6.26
CA ILE A 89 3.89 -9.49 5.72
C ILE A 89 4.44 -10.41 6.81
N LEU A 90 5.48 -9.95 7.52
CA LEU A 90 6.12 -10.69 8.62
C LEU A 90 5.14 -10.92 9.77
N ALA A 91 4.45 -9.89 10.24
CA ALA A 91 3.45 -10.01 11.32
C ALA A 91 2.22 -10.85 10.93
N GLY A 92 1.83 -10.83 9.66
CA GLY A 92 0.78 -11.69 9.13
C GLY A 92 1.19 -13.17 9.07
N ARG A 93 2.50 -13.43 8.93
CA ARG A 93 3.07 -14.78 8.93
C ARG A 93 3.21 -15.35 10.34
N THR A 94 3.51 -14.51 11.35
CA THR A 94 3.59 -14.93 12.76
C THR A 94 2.27 -15.37 13.36
N ARG A 95 1.12 -14.91 12.83
CA ARG A 95 -0.22 -15.34 13.31
C ARG A 95 -0.70 -16.70 12.73
N ARG A 96 0.07 -17.33 11.86
CA ARG A 96 -0.30 -18.60 11.20
C ARG A 96 0.48 -19.82 11.71
N ILE A 97 1.24 -19.67 12.79
CA ILE A 97 1.98 -20.75 13.48
C ILE A 97 1.41 -20.82 14.89
#